data_AF-A0A453CQ95-F1
#
_entry.id   AF-A0A453CQ95-F1
#
_cell.length_a   1.000
_cell.length_b   1.000
_cell.length_c   1.000
_cell.angle_alpha   90.00
_cell.angle_beta   90.00
_cell.angle_gamma   90.00
#
_symmetry.space_group_name_H-M   'P 1'
#
loop_
_entity.id
_entity.type
_entity.pdbx_description
1 polymer ?
#
loop_
_entity_poly.entity_id
_entity_poly.type
_entity_poly.pdbx_seq_one_letter_code
_entity_poly.pdbx_strand_id
1 'polypeptide(L)'
;VEPVVRDEDDYQNYRKAAKQHWDMMKQYYGKAVDAFREGNKKEAEYLMTEGKNYYRMARLSDEKSAAEITKSKQESKNELCLDLRSQDAANVANLLRLHLRQLANIPSFDNLRVIIGVDDGTFKMGQRRRKVEKFLEKKSVEWTEDEANPGTILIPINQVKDQ
;
A
#
# COMPACT_ATOMS: atom_id res chain seq x y z
N VAL A 1 14.50 -23.21 6.12
CA VAL A 1 13.98 -21.86 5.86
C VAL A 1 14.96 -20.91 6.49
N GLU A 2 15.86 -20.34 5.71
CA GLU A 2 16.76 -19.29 6.20
C GLU A 2 15.92 -18.04 6.51
N PRO A 3 16.20 -17.31 7.60
CA PRO A 3 15.48 -16.11 7.91
C PRO A 3 15.87 -15.05 6.87
N VAL A 4 14.91 -14.65 6.05
CA VAL A 4 15.00 -13.43 5.24
C VAL A 4 15.18 -12.29 6.25
N VAL A 5 16.43 -11.83 6.40
CA VAL A 5 16.76 -10.61 7.12
C VAL A 5 15.99 -9.53 6.39
N ARG A 6 14.89 -9.06 6.98
CA ARG A 6 14.21 -7.87 6.50
C ARG A 6 15.20 -6.75 6.75
N ASP A 7 15.82 -6.26 5.68
CA ASP A 7 16.39 -4.91 5.67
C ASP A 7 15.40 -4.01 6.41
N GLU A 8 15.90 -3.27 7.41
CA GLU A 8 15.03 -2.38 8.18
C GLU A 8 14.26 -1.50 7.19
N ASP A 9 12.93 -1.55 7.25
CA ASP A 9 12.01 -0.83 6.38
C ASP A 9 12.51 0.61 6.18
N ASP A 10 12.72 1.04 4.93
CA ASP A 10 13.29 2.35 4.58
C ASP A 10 12.58 3.49 5.31
N TYR A 11 11.27 3.34 5.54
CA TYR A 11 10.49 4.25 6.38
C TYR A 11 11.08 4.39 7.80
N GLN A 12 11.34 3.27 8.49
CA GLN A 12 11.89 3.26 9.84
C GLN A 12 13.29 3.86 9.88
N ASN A 13 14.09 3.61 8.85
CA ASN A 13 15.44 4.17 8.74
C ASN A 13 15.38 5.69 8.63
N TYR A 14 14.54 6.23 7.75
CA TYR A 14 14.34 7.67 7.63
C TYR A 14 13.77 8.28 8.91
N ARG A 15 12.86 7.59 9.62
CA ARG A 15 12.32 8.10 10.88
C ARG A 15 13.36 8.18 11.99
N LYS A 16 14.20 7.14 12.12
CA LYS A 16 15.32 7.12 13.08
C LYS A 16 16.31 8.25 12.78
N ALA A 17 16.69 8.41 11.51
CA ALA A 17 17.59 9.48 11.07
C ALA A 17 17.01 10.87 11.36
N ALA A 18 15.74 11.10 11.03
CA ALA A 18 15.08 12.37 11.32
C ALA A 18 15.10 12.69 12.82
N LYS A 19 14.79 11.69 13.67
CA LYS A 19 14.86 11.86 15.13
C LYS A 19 16.25 12.28 15.60
N GLN A 20 17.30 11.59 15.13
CA GLN A 20 18.68 11.91 15.48
C GLN A 20 19.07 13.33 15.07
N HIS A 21 18.68 13.77 13.87
CA HIS A 21 18.93 15.13 13.41
C HIS A 21 18.14 16.18 14.22
N TRP A 22 16.89 15.91 14.60
CA TRP A 22 16.12 16.78 15.49
C TRP A 22 16.78 16.92 16.87
N ASP A 23 17.25 15.82 17.44
CA ASP A 23 17.91 15.82 18.75
C ASP A 23 19.24 16.58 18.67
N MET A 24 20.01 16.39 17.60
CA MET A 24 21.26 17.11 17.38
C MET A 24 21.04 18.61 17.17
N MET A 25 20.04 19.00 16.38
CA MET A 25 19.66 20.40 16.18
C MET A 25 19.34 21.08 17.52
N LYS A 26 18.54 20.43 18.39
CA LYS A 26 18.21 20.97 19.72
C LYS A 26 19.46 21.17 20.57
N GLN A 27 20.40 20.22 20.53
CA GLN A 27 21.67 20.36 21.26
C GLN A 27 22.50 21.54 20.75
N TYR A 28 22.63 21.71 19.43
CA TYR A 28 23.37 22.83 18.86
C TYR A 28 22.74 24.19 19.16
N TYR A 29 21.42 24.31 19.07
CA TYR A 29 20.73 25.55 19.46
C TYR A 29 20.81 25.81 20.97
N GLY A 30 20.74 24.78 21.81
CA GLY A 30 21.01 24.91 23.23
C GLY A 30 22.40 25.49 23.51
N LYS A 31 23.44 24.89 22.93
CA LYS A 31 24.82 25.38 23.05
C LYS A 31 24.99 26.80 22.50
N ALA A 32 24.32 27.14 21.38
CA ALA A 32 24.38 28.48 20.80
C ALA A 32 23.83 29.55 21.75
N VAL A 33 22.74 29.22 22.48
CA VAL A 33 22.17 30.10 23.51
C VAL A 33 23.15 30.28 24.67
N ASP A 34 23.82 29.22 25.11
CA ASP A 34 24.79 29.30 26.20
C ASP A 34 26.03 30.12 25.79
N ALA A 35 26.59 29.86 24.60
CA ALA A 35 27.71 30.65 24.06
C ALA A 35 27.35 32.14 23.90
N PHE A 36 26.11 32.44 23.51
CA PHE A 36 25.63 33.82 23.43
C PHE A 36 25.56 34.49 24.82
N ARG A 37 25.09 33.77 25.84
CA ARG A 37 25.05 34.26 27.23
C ARG A 37 26.44 34.53 27.80
N GLU A 38 27.42 33.71 27.44
CA GLU A 38 28.82 33.88 27.80
C GLU A 38 29.53 35.00 27.00
N GLY A 39 28.83 35.63 26.05
CA GLY A 39 29.37 36.70 25.21
C GLY A 39 30.28 36.21 24.07
N ASN A 40 30.39 34.89 23.87
CA ASN A 40 31.18 34.30 22.80
C ASN A 40 30.39 34.26 21.48
N LYS A 41 30.31 35.43 20.83
CA LYS A 41 29.51 35.63 19.60
C LYS A 41 29.92 34.71 18.45
N LYS A 42 31.23 34.50 18.25
CA LYS A 42 31.74 33.65 17.16
C LYS A 42 31.29 32.19 17.33
N GLU A 43 31.40 31.66 18.55
CA GLU A 43 30.95 30.30 18.86
C GLU A 43 29.42 30.18 18.73
N ALA A 44 28.67 31.17 19.20
CA ALA A 44 27.22 31.19 19.06
C ALA A 44 26.78 31.17 17.58
N GLU A 45 27.43 31.95 16.71
CA GLU A 45 27.17 31.97 15.27
C GLU A 45 27.50 30.63 14.58
N TYR A 46 28.62 30.01 14.96
CA TYR A 46 29.01 28.69 14.46
C TYR A 46 27.98 27.63 14.84
N LEU A 47 27.63 27.53 16.13
CA LEU A 47 26.65 26.57 16.64
C LEU A 47 25.25 26.78 16.05
N MET A 48 24.87 28.04 15.82
CA MET A 48 23.62 28.38 15.13
C MET A 48 23.63 27.86 13.67
N THR A 49 24.77 27.95 12.99
CA THR A 49 24.91 27.46 11.62
C THR A 49 24.83 25.93 11.56
N GLU A 50 25.51 25.23 12.48
CA GLU A 50 25.42 23.77 12.59
C GLU A 50 23.99 23.31 12.93
N GLY A 51 23.31 23.98 13.87
CA GLY A 51 21.92 23.68 14.18
C GLY A 51 20.98 23.84 12.98
N LYS A 52 21.20 24.86 12.13
CA LYS A 52 20.46 25.02 10.85
C LYS A 52 20.73 23.89 9.87
N ASN A 53 21.96 23.38 9.82
CA ASN A 53 22.30 22.23 8.98
C ASN A 53 21.56 20.97 9.43
N TYR A 54 21.58 20.66 10.74
CA TYR A 54 20.82 19.53 11.29
C TYR A 54 19.31 19.70 11.14
N TYR A 55 18.77 20.91 11.26
CA TYR A 55 17.37 21.19 10.95
C TYR A 55 17.02 20.80 9.50
N ARG A 56 17.86 21.20 8.53
CA ARG A 56 17.67 20.84 7.12
C ARG A 56 17.68 19.33 6.92
N MET A 57 18.64 18.63 7.54
CA MET A 57 18.74 17.18 7.46
C MET A 57 17.52 16.48 8.08
N ALA A 58 17.05 16.96 9.24
CA ALA A 58 15.86 16.43 9.91
C ALA A 58 14.63 16.53 9.01
N ARG A 59 14.41 17.70 8.41
CA ARG A 59 13.31 17.95 7.49
C ARG A 59 13.37 17.06 6.25
N LEU A 60 14.54 16.94 5.62
CA LEU A 60 14.72 16.07 4.45
C LEU A 60 14.42 14.60 4.78
N SER A 61 14.87 14.11 5.94
CA SER A 61 14.57 12.74 6.37
C SER A 61 13.09 12.54 6.70
N ASP A 62 12.43 13.52 7.35
CA ASP A 62 10.98 13.46 7.57
C ASP A 62 10.21 13.43 6.25
N GLU A 63 10.56 14.29 5.28
CA GLU A 63 9.97 14.31 3.93
C GLU A 63 10.15 12.96 3.21
N LYS A 64 11.34 12.35 3.28
CA LYS A 64 11.58 11.00 2.72
C LYS A 64 10.74 9.93 3.41
N SER A 65 10.65 9.95 4.74
CA SER A 65 9.82 8.99 5.47
C SER A 65 8.33 9.12 5.09
N ALA A 66 7.83 10.34 4.91
CA ALA A 66 6.46 10.58 4.47
C ALA A 66 6.22 10.05 3.04
N ALA A 67 7.22 10.21 2.16
CA ALA A 67 7.16 9.67 0.81
C ALA A 67 7.02 8.13 0.80
N GLU A 68 7.76 7.41 1.64
CA GLU A 68 7.65 5.94 1.74
C GLU A 68 6.25 5.48 2.19
N ILE A 69 5.59 6.21 3.10
CA ILE A 69 4.19 5.93 3.48
C ILE A 69 3.25 6.09 2.26
N THR A 70 3.47 7.13 1.45
CA THR A 70 2.61 7.35 0.27
C THR A 70 2.88 6.36 -0.86
N LYS A 71 4.14 5.96 -1.04
CA LYS A 71 4.56 4.98 -2.05
C LYS A 71 3.96 3.61 -1.75
N SER A 72 4.09 3.13 -0.51
CA SER A 72 3.46 1.88 -0.07
C SER A 72 1.93 1.89 -0.26
N LYS A 73 1.27 3.04 -0.07
CA LYS A 73 -0.17 3.20 -0.33
C LYS A 73 -0.55 3.18 -1.81
N GLN A 74 0.33 3.67 -2.70
CA GLN A 74 0.12 3.62 -4.15
C GLN A 74 0.42 2.22 -4.72
N GLU A 75 1.36 1.49 -4.12
CA GLU A 75 1.65 0.09 -4.42
C GLU A 75 0.57 -0.86 -3.91
N SER A 76 -0.05 -0.55 -2.76
CA SER A 76 -1.34 -1.15 -2.38
C SER A 76 -2.44 -0.56 -3.24
N LYS A 77 -2.49 -0.95 -4.53
CA LYS A 77 -3.64 -0.72 -5.39
C LYS A 77 -4.90 -1.03 -4.58
N ASN A 78 -5.92 -0.18 -4.67
CA ASN A 78 -7.18 -0.46 -3.98
C ASN A 78 -7.70 -1.78 -4.55
N GLU A 79 -7.49 -2.88 -3.82
CA GLU A 79 -7.90 -4.21 -4.22
C GLU A 79 -9.22 -4.51 -3.52
N LEU A 80 -10.31 -4.56 -4.28
CA LEU A 80 -11.57 -5.05 -3.75
C LEU A 80 -11.59 -6.57 -3.87
N CYS A 81 -11.88 -7.25 -2.77
CA CYS A 81 -12.03 -8.70 -2.73
C CYS A 81 -13.50 -9.09 -2.60
N LEU A 82 -13.97 -9.96 -3.49
CA LEU A 82 -15.28 -10.60 -3.45
C LEU A 82 -15.12 -12.09 -3.13
N ASP A 83 -15.52 -12.49 -1.93
CA ASP A 83 -15.50 -13.90 -1.50
C ASP A 83 -16.82 -14.60 -1.83
N LEU A 84 -16.74 -15.64 -2.67
CA LEU A 84 -17.88 -16.43 -3.12
C LEU A 84 -17.97 -17.81 -2.44
N ARG A 85 -17.04 -18.19 -1.56
CA ARG A 85 -16.97 -19.55 -0.99
C ARG A 85 -18.23 -19.95 -0.23
N SER A 86 -18.85 -18.99 0.47
CA SER A 86 -20.08 -19.16 1.23
C SER A 86 -21.35 -18.83 0.45
N GLN A 87 -21.22 -18.38 -0.80
CA GLN A 87 -22.36 -17.90 -1.60
C GLN A 87 -23.05 -19.04 -2.34
N ASP A 88 -24.36 -18.87 -2.55
CA ASP A 88 -25.14 -19.73 -3.44
C ASP A 88 -24.75 -19.46 -4.89
N ALA A 89 -24.62 -20.53 -5.69
CA ALA A 89 -24.32 -20.46 -7.11
C ALA A 89 -25.34 -19.63 -7.91
N ALA A 90 -26.59 -19.50 -7.43
CA ALA A 90 -27.61 -18.63 -8.02
C ALA A 90 -27.27 -17.14 -7.90
N ASN A 91 -26.56 -16.74 -6.84
CA ASN A 91 -26.25 -15.34 -6.54
C ASN A 91 -24.92 -14.87 -7.15
N VAL A 92 -24.02 -15.79 -7.47
CA VAL A 92 -22.68 -15.51 -8.02
C VAL A 92 -22.69 -14.49 -9.15
N ALA A 93 -23.53 -14.70 -10.17
CA ALA A 93 -23.58 -13.81 -11.33
C ALA A 93 -24.09 -12.41 -11.00
N ASN A 94 -25.01 -12.28 -10.04
CA ASN A 94 -25.55 -10.99 -9.61
C ASN A 94 -24.52 -10.22 -8.77
N LEU A 95 -23.80 -10.92 -7.90
CA LEU A 95 -22.72 -10.33 -7.10
C LEU A 95 -21.58 -9.83 -8.00
N LEU A 96 -21.14 -10.63 -8.97
CA LEU A 96 -20.13 -10.20 -9.93
C LEU A 96 -20.57 -8.95 -10.69
N ARG A 97 -21.79 -8.97 -11.25
CA ARG A 97 -22.33 -7.82 -11.99
C ARG A 97 -22.40 -6.56 -11.14
N LEU A 98 -22.88 -6.67 -9.90
CA LEU A 98 -23.02 -5.53 -8.99
C LEU A 98 -21.66 -4.89 -8.70
N HIS A 99 -20.67 -5.68 -8.28
CA HIS A 99 -19.36 -5.17 -7.90
C HIS A 99 -18.61 -4.61 -9.12
N LEU A 100 -18.64 -5.30 -10.26
CA LEU A 100 -18.01 -4.79 -11.48
C LEU A 100 -18.62 -3.46 -11.93
N ARG A 101 -19.95 -3.31 -11.87
CA ARG A 101 -20.64 -2.05 -12.19
C ARG A 101 -20.30 -0.93 -11.20
N GLN A 102 -20.23 -1.23 -9.91
CA GLN A 102 -19.86 -0.25 -8.89
C GLN A 102 -18.43 0.25 -9.08
N LEU A 103 -17.52 -0.64 -9.49
CA LEU A 103 -16.11 -0.32 -9.66
C LEU A 103 -15.77 0.31 -11.03
N ALA A 104 -16.60 0.12 -12.06
CA ALA A 104 -16.33 0.58 -13.43
C ALA A 104 -16.01 2.09 -13.54
N ASN A 105 -16.53 2.91 -12.62
CA ASN A 105 -16.31 4.37 -12.61
C ASN A 105 -15.34 4.83 -11.52
N ILE A 106 -14.60 3.93 -10.88
CA ILE A 106 -13.66 4.26 -9.81
C ILE A 106 -12.22 4.02 -10.32
N PRO A 107 -11.49 5.07 -10.72
CA PRO A 107 -10.19 4.94 -11.39
C PRO A 107 -9.09 4.30 -10.55
N SER A 108 -9.30 4.17 -9.24
CA SER A 108 -8.31 3.58 -8.32
C SER A 108 -8.33 2.05 -8.25
N PHE A 109 -9.31 1.40 -8.88
CA PHE A 109 -9.43 -0.06 -8.89
C PHE A 109 -9.11 -0.59 -10.29
N ASP A 110 -8.01 -1.33 -10.41
CA ASP A 110 -7.61 -1.96 -11.68
C ASP A 110 -8.33 -3.30 -11.89
N ASN A 111 -8.39 -4.10 -10.82
CA ASN A 111 -8.94 -5.46 -10.85
C ASN A 111 -9.89 -5.70 -9.68
N LEU A 112 -10.91 -6.52 -9.92
CA LEU A 112 -11.71 -7.17 -8.88
C LEU A 112 -11.08 -8.53 -8.58
N ARG A 113 -10.67 -8.74 -7.33
CA ARG A 113 -10.16 -10.03 -6.84
C ARG A 113 -11.34 -10.89 -6.39
N VAL A 114 -11.53 -12.07 -6.96
CA VAL A 114 -12.66 -12.96 -6.65
C VAL A 114 -12.16 -14.27 -6.08
N ILE A 115 -12.50 -14.56 -4.83
CA ILE A 115 -12.16 -15.82 -4.15
C ILE A 115 -13.30 -16.81 -4.36
N ILE A 116 -13.07 -17.82 -5.19
CA ILE A 116 -14.02 -18.90 -5.48
C ILE A 116 -13.80 -20.06 -4.51
N GLY A 117 -12.53 -20.31 -4.17
CA GLY A 117 -12.06 -21.49 -3.44
C GLY A 117 -11.38 -22.49 -4.37
N VAL A 118 -10.49 -23.30 -3.78
CA VAL A 118 -9.85 -24.42 -4.49
C VAL A 118 -10.89 -25.52 -4.72
N ASP A 119 -10.78 -26.22 -5.84
CA ASP A 119 -11.64 -27.36 -6.11
C ASP A 119 -11.43 -28.44 -5.04
N ASP A 120 -12.49 -28.70 -4.28
CA ASP A 120 -12.55 -29.71 -3.23
C ASP A 120 -13.33 -30.96 -3.69
N GLY A 121 -13.67 -31.04 -4.98
CA GLY A 121 -14.49 -32.10 -5.56
C GLY A 121 -15.97 -32.00 -5.22
N THR A 122 -16.40 -30.97 -4.47
CA THR A 122 -17.81 -30.79 -4.15
C THR A 122 -18.58 -30.20 -5.33
N PHE A 123 -19.80 -30.70 -5.54
CA PHE A 123 -20.69 -30.20 -6.58
C PHE A 123 -20.92 -28.68 -6.47
N LYS A 124 -21.04 -28.16 -5.23
CA LYS A 124 -21.31 -26.73 -4.99
C LYS A 124 -20.15 -25.84 -5.39
N MET A 125 -18.90 -26.22 -5.09
CA MET A 125 -17.71 -25.48 -5.54
C MET A 125 -17.60 -25.46 -7.06
N GLY A 126 -17.68 -26.64 -7.69
CA GLY A 126 -17.63 -26.75 -9.15
C GLY A 126 -18.74 -25.95 -9.84
N GLN A 127 -19.94 -25.92 -9.26
CA GLN A 127 -21.05 -25.12 -9.78
C GLN A 127 -20.78 -23.61 -9.69
N ARG A 128 -20.20 -23.12 -8.58
CA ARG A 128 -19.80 -21.71 -8.45
C ARG A 128 -18.76 -21.32 -9.50
N ARG A 129 -17.68 -22.10 -9.64
CA ARG A 129 -16.60 -21.82 -10.61
C ARG A 129 -17.15 -21.73 -12.04
N ARG A 130 -17.94 -22.72 -12.47
CA ARG A 130 -18.59 -22.71 -13.80
C ARG A 130 -19.50 -21.50 -14.02
N LYS A 131 -20.18 -21.02 -12.96
CA LYS A 131 -21.04 -19.82 -13.04
C LYS A 131 -20.22 -18.54 -13.21
N VAL A 132 -19.08 -18.43 -12.54
CA VAL A 132 -18.13 -17.33 -12.72
C VAL A 132 -17.58 -17.32 -14.15
N GLU A 133 -17.02 -18.45 -14.59
CA GLU A 133 -16.42 -18.58 -15.93
C GLU A 133 -17.44 -18.28 -17.03
N LYS A 134 -18.66 -18.85 -16.94
CA LYS A 134 -19.74 -18.58 -17.90
C LYS A 134 -20.18 -17.12 -17.92
N PHE A 135 -20.14 -16.43 -16.78
CA PHE A 135 -20.46 -15.00 -16.70
C PHE A 135 -19.42 -14.17 -17.45
N LEU A 136 -18.14 -14.46 -17.23
CA LEU A 136 -17.01 -13.74 -17.85
C LEU A 136 -16.92 -14.01 -19.35
N GLU A 137 -17.11 -15.26 -19.77
CA GLU A 137 -17.17 -15.65 -21.18
C GLU A 137 -18.30 -14.90 -21.92
N LYS A 138 -19.50 -14.84 -21.34
CA LYS A 138 -20.63 -14.10 -21.93
C LYS A 138 -20.34 -12.61 -22.09
N LYS A 139 -19.52 -12.03 -21.22
CA LYS A 139 -19.12 -10.62 -21.25
C LYS A 139 -17.82 -10.38 -22.03
N SER A 140 -17.19 -11.43 -22.55
CA SER A 140 -15.89 -11.38 -23.23
C SER A 140 -14.82 -10.67 -22.40
N VAL A 141 -14.79 -10.97 -21.10
CA VAL A 141 -13.82 -10.43 -20.14
C VAL A 141 -12.74 -11.47 -19.89
N GLU A 142 -11.50 -11.11 -20.17
CA GLU A 142 -10.36 -11.95 -19.83
C GLU A 142 -10.09 -11.87 -18.33
N TRP A 143 -9.59 -12.95 -17.75
CA TRP A 143 -9.26 -13.03 -16.34
C TRP A 143 -8.01 -13.89 -16.15
N THR A 144 -7.29 -13.65 -15.06
CA THR A 144 -6.11 -14.44 -14.69
C THR A 144 -6.33 -15.11 -13.34
N GLU A 145 -5.73 -16.28 -13.13
CA GLU A 145 -5.67 -16.90 -11.80
C GLU A 145 -4.57 -16.19 -10.98
N ASP A 146 -4.80 -15.98 -9.68
CA ASP A 146 -3.77 -15.48 -8.78
C ASP A 146 -2.78 -16.60 -8.45
N GLU A 147 -1.54 -16.47 -8.95
CA GLU A 147 -0.46 -17.43 -8.75
C GLU A 147 -0.15 -17.68 -7.26
N ALA A 148 -0.33 -16.69 -6.40
CA ALA A 148 -0.05 -16.81 -4.97
C ALA A 148 -1.23 -17.43 -4.19
N ASN A 149 -2.45 -17.39 -4.73
CA ASN A 149 -3.67 -17.81 -4.02
C ASN A 149 -4.59 -18.65 -4.92
N PRO A 150 -4.33 -19.96 -5.05
CA PRO A 150 -5.16 -20.86 -5.86
C PRO A 150 -6.64 -20.79 -5.50
N GLY A 151 -7.51 -20.81 -6.51
CA GLY A 151 -8.95 -20.62 -6.33
C GLY A 151 -9.38 -19.15 -6.22
N THR A 152 -8.48 -18.23 -6.57
CA THR A 152 -8.72 -16.80 -6.66
C THR A 152 -8.42 -16.33 -8.08
N ILE A 153 -9.30 -15.53 -8.65
CA ILE A 153 -9.11 -14.94 -9.98
C ILE A 153 -9.08 -13.41 -9.89
N LEU A 154 -8.39 -12.79 -10.83
CA LEU A 154 -8.32 -11.35 -11.02
C LEU A 154 -9.09 -10.98 -12.30
N ILE A 155 -10.10 -10.12 -12.15
CA ILE A 155 -10.94 -9.65 -13.26
C ILE A 155 -10.63 -8.16 -13.51
N PRO A 156 -10.10 -7.79 -14.69
CA PRO A 156 -9.88 -6.39 -15.05
C PRO A 156 -11.20 -5.62 -15.13
N ILE A 157 -11.31 -4.53 -14.37
CA ILE A 157 -12.56 -3.76 -14.27
C ILE A 157 -12.84 -2.97 -15.56
N ASN A 158 -11.79 -2.53 -16.24
CA ASN A 158 -11.85 -1.75 -17.48
C ASN A 158 -12.37 -2.53 -18.71
N GLN A 159 -12.43 -3.86 -18.64
CA GLN A 159 -12.90 -4.71 -19.74
C GLN A 159 -14.41 -4.99 -19.67
N VAL A 160 -15.06 -4.70 -18.55
CA VAL A 160 -16.48 -4.99 -18.36
C VAL A 160 -17.32 -3.89 -18.99
N LYS A 161 -17.81 -4.13 -20.22
CA LYS A 161 -18.76 -3.23 -20.86
C LYS A 161 -20.15 -3.41 -20.24
N ASP A 162 -20.68 -2.33 -19.68
CA ASP A 162 -22.11 -2.22 -19.35
C ASP A 162 -22.90 -2.32 -20.67
N GLN A 163 -23.87 -3.24 -20.70
CA GLN A 163 -24.92 -3.32 -21.71
C GLN A 163 -26.24 -3.13 -20.97
#